data_AF-A0A8S0FGX0-F1
#
_entry.id   AF-A0A8S0FGX0-F1
#
_cell.length_a   1.000
_cell.length_b   1.000
_cell.length_c   1.000
_cell.angle_alpha   90.00
_cell.angle_beta   90.00
_cell.angle_gamma   90.00
#
_symmetry.space_group_name_H-M   'P 1'
#
loop_
_entity.id
_entity.type
_entity.pdbx_description
1 polymer ?
#
loop_
_entity_poly.entity_id
_entity_poly.type
_entity_poly.pdbx_seq_one_letter_code
_entity_poly.pdbx_strand_id
1 'polypeptide(L)'
;MEGVRWARPYRSDTQQGPTPRKVTDVLQTGQQIWVRQVDDAWWLAQVPEVNSALVSINPQNGAVMALVGGFDFNQSKFNRATQALRQVGSNIKPFLYTAAMDKGLTLASMLNDVPISRWDAGAGSDWQPKNSPPQYAGPIRLRQGLGQSKNVVMVRLRKQCGRWASTTLQNICNASASRHKTLSTPNRWRWVQLPSPQCRWRAATRSWRTAASWWTRGLSAKLKTIRAA
;
A
#
# COMPACT_ATOMS: atom_id res chain seq x y z
N MET A 1 15.15 -32.23 2.83
CA MET A 1 14.15 -31.57 3.70
C MET A 1 14.19 -30.04 3.61
N GLU A 2 15.36 -29.41 3.41
CA GLU A 2 15.47 -27.93 3.37
C GLU A 2 14.49 -27.23 2.42
N GLY A 3 14.34 -27.72 1.20
CA GLY A 3 13.45 -27.13 0.19
C GLY A 3 11.94 -27.16 0.51
N VAL A 4 11.53 -27.84 1.59
CA VAL A 4 10.11 -28.00 2.00
C VAL A 4 9.84 -27.46 3.41
N ARG A 5 10.88 -27.24 4.23
CA ARG A 5 10.76 -26.89 5.65
C ARG A 5 10.01 -25.57 5.91
N TRP A 6 9.98 -24.67 4.92
CA TRP A 6 9.29 -23.38 5.00
C TRP A 6 7.76 -23.50 4.93
N ALA A 7 7.24 -24.60 4.37
CA ALA A 7 5.83 -24.78 4.01
C ALA A 7 4.96 -25.16 5.22
N ARG A 8 4.96 -24.29 6.24
CA ARG A 8 4.02 -24.39 7.37
C ARG A 8 2.59 -24.20 6.88
N PRO A 9 1.61 -24.99 7.37
CA PRO A 9 0.21 -24.79 6.99
C PRO A 9 -0.27 -23.38 7.30
N TYR A 10 -0.88 -22.72 6.32
CA TYR A 10 -1.53 -21.44 6.52
C TYR A 10 -2.76 -21.61 7.42
N ARG A 11 -2.94 -20.72 8.41
CA ARG A 11 -4.14 -20.66 9.26
C ARG A 11 -4.86 -19.32 9.12
N SER A 12 -4.11 -18.23 9.21
CA SER A 12 -4.60 -16.87 8.98
C SER A 12 -3.44 -15.93 8.66
N ASP A 13 -3.75 -14.69 8.26
CA ASP A 13 -2.76 -13.64 7.98
C ASP A 13 -1.77 -13.39 9.15
N THR A 14 -2.14 -13.75 10.38
CA THR A 14 -1.34 -13.55 11.59
C THR A 14 -0.87 -14.84 12.23
N GLN A 15 -1.24 -16.01 11.70
CA GLN A 15 -0.93 -17.30 12.32
C GLN A 15 -0.55 -18.37 11.30
N GLN A 16 0.50 -19.12 11.63
CA GLN A 16 0.97 -20.28 10.88
C GLN A 16 0.89 -21.53 11.75
N GLY A 17 0.76 -22.70 11.10
CA GLY A 17 0.83 -24.01 11.74
C GLY A 17 2.25 -24.40 12.20
N PRO A 18 2.40 -25.60 12.76
CA PRO A 18 3.70 -26.12 13.18
C PRO A 18 4.66 -26.31 12.00
N THR A 19 5.96 -26.35 12.30
CA THR A 19 6.99 -26.64 11.27
C THR A 19 6.89 -28.09 10.82
N PRO A 20 6.81 -28.36 9.50
CA PRO A 20 6.85 -29.73 8.97
C PRO A 20 8.11 -30.47 9.41
N ARG A 21 7.96 -31.74 9.78
CA ARG A 21 9.08 -32.61 10.19
C ARG A 21 9.42 -33.64 9.11
N LYS A 22 8.45 -34.01 8.28
CA LYS A 22 8.59 -34.94 7.16
C LYS A 22 8.01 -34.32 5.89
N VAL A 23 8.47 -34.78 4.72
CA VAL A 23 7.96 -34.29 3.42
C VAL A 23 6.47 -34.60 3.26
N THR A 24 6.04 -35.75 3.76
CA THR A 24 4.64 -36.20 3.77
C THR A 24 3.71 -35.34 4.62
N ASP A 25 4.25 -34.49 5.50
CA ASP A 25 3.44 -33.53 6.26
C ASP A 25 2.92 -32.39 5.36
N VAL A 26 3.53 -32.20 4.19
CA VAL A 26 3.25 -31.09 3.25
C VAL A 26 2.75 -31.60 1.91
N LEU A 27 3.31 -32.69 1.40
CA LEU A 27 3.09 -33.19 0.05
C LEU A 27 2.53 -34.61 0.05
N GLN A 28 1.67 -34.91 -0.92
CA GLN A 28 1.18 -36.25 -1.22
C GLN A 28 1.52 -36.60 -2.67
N THR A 29 1.89 -37.87 -2.92
CA THR A 29 2.17 -38.37 -4.27
C THR A 29 0.98 -38.10 -5.20
N GLY A 30 1.26 -37.64 -6.42
CA GLY A 30 0.26 -37.29 -7.43
C GLY A 30 -0.20 -35.83 -7.40
N GLN A 31 0.14 -35.04 -6.39
CA GLN A 31 -0.19 -33.61 -6.34
C GLN A 31 0.58 -32.82 -7.41
N GLN A 32 -0.09 -31.84 -8.01
CA GLN A 32 0.56 -30.84 -8.86
C GLN A 32 1.14 -29.73 -7.98
N ILE A 33 2.44 -29.50 -8.09
CA ILE A 33 3.18 -28.56 -7.25
C ILE A 33 3.99 -27.57 -8.10
N TRP A 34 4.33 -26.44 -7.49
CA TRP A 34 5.26 -25.48 -8.06
C TRP A 34 6.62 -25.65 -7.40
N VAL A 35 7.68 -25.63 -8.21
CA VAL A 35 9.06 -25.63 -7.73
C VAL A 35 9.83 -24.48 -8.33
N ARG A 36 10.85 -24.02 -7.61
CA ARG A 36 11.82 -23.04 -8.11
C ARG A 36 13.23 -23.56 -7.86
N GLN A 37 14.14 -23.23 -8.75
CA GLN A 37 15.54 -23.54 -8.56
C GLN A 37 16.18 -22.47 -7.66
N VAL A 38 16.92 -22.91 -6.64
CA VAL A 38 17.72 -22.07 -5.75
C VAL A 38 19.11 -22.69 -5.74
N ASP A 39 20.07 -21.96 -6.32
CA ASP A 39 21.40 -22.49 -6.64
C ASP A 39 21.25 -23.78 -7.49
N ASP A 40 21.84 -24.89 -7.07
CA ASP A 40 21.73 -26.18 -7.76
C ASP A 40 20.62 -27.11 -7.21
N ALA A 41 19.74 -26.59 -6.34
CA ALA A 41 18.69 -27.37 -5.69
C ALA A 41 17.27 -26.92 -6.07
N TRP A 42 16.33 -27.88 -6.15
CA TRP A 42 14.91 -27.60 -6.34
C TRP A 42 14.19 -27.42 -5.01
N TRP A 43 13.48 -26.30 -4.90
CA TRP A 43 12.71 -25.94 -3.71
C TRP A 43 11.22 -25.92 -4.03
N LEU A 44 10.41 -26.39 -3.08
CA LEU A 44 8.96 -26.20 -3.15
C LEU A 44 8.66 -24.70 -3.16
N ALA A 45 7.71 -24.30 -3.98
CA ALA A 45 7.27 -22.92 -4.12
C ALA A 45 5.74 -22.85 -4.17
N GLN A 46 5.21 -21.65 -3.98
CA GLN A 46 3.78 -21.38 -4.06
C GLN A 46 3.58 -20.09 -4.84
N VAL A 47 2.59 -20.09 -5.74
CA VAL A 47 2.13 -18.85 -6.39
C VAL A 47 1.45 -17.99 -5.33
N PRO A 48 1.89 -16.73 -5.10
CA PRO A 48 1.27 -15.88 -4.09
C PRO A 48 -0.18 -15.55 -4.42
N GLU A 49 -1.08 -15.65 -3.43
CA GLU A 49 -2.45 -15.13 -3.55
C GLU A 49 -2.49 -13.60 -3.53
N VAL A 50 -1.58 -13.00 -2.75
CA VAL A 50 -1.40 -11.55 -2.69
C VAL A 50 -0.72 -11.04 -3.97
N ASN A 51 -1.01 -9.79 -4.32
CA ASN A 51 -0.45 -9.16 -5.52
C ASN A 51 0.19 -7.82 -5.17
N SER A 52 1.07 -7.35 -6.06
CA SER A 52 1.81 -6.09 -5.90
C SER A 52 1.93 -5.37 -7.23
N ALA A 53 2.29 -4.10 -7.19
CA ALA A 53 2.64 -3.31 -8.36
C ALA A 53 3.85 -2.44 -8.04
N LEU A 54 4.68 -2.21 -9.05
CA LEU A 54 5.83 -1.32 -8.96
C LEU A 54 5.87 -0.42 -10.19
N VAL A 55 6.16 0.86 -9.96
CA VAL A 55 6.47 1.82 -11.01
C VAL A 55 7.67 2.65 -10.59
N SER A 56 8.63 2.82 -11.48
CA SER A 56 9.77 3.73 -11.31
C SER A 56 9.73 4.77 -12.42
N ILE A 57 9.92 6.03 -12.05
CA ILE A 57 9.76 7.19 -12.92
C ILE A 57 10.93 8.14 -12.73
N ASN A 58 11.47 8.69 -13.82
CA ASN A 58 12.42 9.78 -13.75
C ASN A 58 11.70 11.08 -13.34
N PRO A 59 12.06 11.71 -12.20
CA PRO A 59 11.36 12.89 -11.70
C PRO A 59 11.55 14.15 -12.56
N GLN A 60 12.60 14.22 -13.39
CA GLN A 60 12.90 15.40 -14.21
C GLN A 60 12.02 15.48 -15.47
N ASN A 61 11.72 14.34 -16.09
CA ASN A 61 10.99 14.29 -17.37
C ASN A 61 9.74 13.40 -17.36
N GLY A 62 9.48 12.66 -16.28
CA GLY A 62 8.33 11.78 -16.16
C GLY A 62 8.45 10.45 -16.92
N ALA A 63 9.62 10.12 -17.47
CA ALA A 63 9.81 8.87 -18.20
C ALA A 63 9.66 7.65 -17.27
N VAL A 64 8.91 6.65 -17.71
CA VAL A 64 8.74 5.37 -16.98
C VAL A 64 9.99 4.52 -17.20
N MET A 65 10.74 4.27 -16.13
CA MET A 65 11.97 3.48 -16.16
C MET A 65 11.71 1.99 -15.95
N ALA A 66 10.72 1.66 -15.12
CA ALA A 66 10.28 0.29 -14.87
C ALA A 66 8.80 0.27 -14.52
N LEU A 67 8.07 -0.74 -15.00
CA LEU A 67 6.66 -0.93 -14.70
C LEU A 67 6.36 -2.43 -14.53
N VAL A 68 5.83 -2.79 -13.36
CA VAL A 68 5.36 -4.15 -13.02
C VAL A 68 3.93 -4.04 -12.52
N GLY A 69 2.98 -4.59 -13.30
CA GLY A 69 1.55 -4.50 -13.02
C GLY A 69 0.97 -5.63 -12.14
N GLY A 70 1.77 -6.65 -11.83
CA GLY A 70 1.35 -7.81 -11.05
C GLY A 70 2.45 -8.86 -10.93
N PHE A 71 2.19 -9.92 -10.16
CA PHE A 71 3.11 -11.05 -9.97
C PHE A 71 3.54 -11.72 -11.28
N ASP A 72 2.59 -12.05 -12.16
CA ASP A 72 2.84 -12.69 -13.45
C ASP A 72 1.81 -12.19 -14.48
N PHE A 73 2.30 -11.71 -15.61
CA PHE A 73 1.48 -11.20 -16.71
C PHE A 73 0.66 -12.29 -17.40
N ASN A 74 1.17 -13.52 -17.44
CA ASN A 74 0.46 -14.65 -18.03
C ASN A 74 -0.73 -15.09 -17.17
N GLN A 75 -0.65 -14.91 -15.86
CA GLN A 75 -1.77 -15.16 -14.94
C GLN A 75 -2.80 -14.03 -14.98
N SER A 76 -2.34 -12.77 -15.11
CA SER A 76 -3.23 -11.62 -15.14
C SER A 76 -2.65 -10.47 -15.95
N LYS A 77 -3.35 -10.09 -17.02
CA LYS A 77 -3.02 -8.93 -17.86
C LYS A 77 -3.44 -7.59 -17.24
N PHE A 78 -4.11 -7.61 -16.09
CA PHE A 78 -4.57 -6.40 -15.40
C PHE A 78 -3.39 -5.64 -14.79
N ASN A 79 -3.21 -4.38 -15.18
CA ASN A 79 -2.08 -3.57 -14.78
C ASN A 79 -2.41 -2.76 -13.53
N ARG A 80 -2.03 -3.27 -12.35
CA ARG A 80 -2.28 -2.60 -11.08
C ARG A 80 -1.51 -1.29 -10.90
N ALA A 81 -0.43 -1.06 -11.63
CA ALA A 81 0.34 0.17 -11.53
C ALA A 81 -0.42 1.38 -12.12
N THR A 82 -1.31 1.15 -13.09
CA THR A 82 -2.03 2.22 -13.79
C THR A 82 -3.54 2.16 -13.61
N GLN A 83 -4.12 0.98 -13.36
CA GLN A 83 -5.57 0.77 -13.37
C GLN A 83 -6.16 0.56 -11.97
N ALA A 84 -5.37 0.13 -10.98
CA ALA A 84 -5.89 -0.19 -9.66
C ALA A 84 -6.07 1.05 -8.79
N LEU A 85 -7.31 1.40 -8.46
CA LEU A 85 -7.63 2.42 -7.47
C LEU A 85 -7.55 1.81 -6.06
N ARG A 86 -6.65 2.35 -5.23
CA ARG A 86 -6.44 1.91 -3.85
C ARG A 86 -6.32 3.10 -2.90
N GLN A 87 -6.68 2.89 -1.64
CA GLN A 87 -6.42 3.86 -0.60
C GLN A 87 -4.90 3.96 -0.38
N VAL A 88 -4.35 5.17 -0.51
CA VAL A 88 -2.91 5.45 -0.34
C VAL A 88 -2.45 5.41 1.12
N GLY A 89 -3.39 5.56 2.07
CA GLY A 89 -3.09 5.57 3.50
C GLY A 89 -2.12 6.70 3.88
N SER A 90 -1.15 6.40 4.76
CA SER A 90 -0.18 7.38 5.26
C SER A 90 0.74 7.97 4.19
N ASN A 91 0.83 7.37 3.00
CA ASN A 91 1.65 7.89 1.90
C ASN A 91 1.15 9.23 1.36
N ILE A 92 -0.07 9.65 1.72
CA ILE A 92 -0.60 10.98 1.39
C ILE A 92 -0.05 12.10 2.29
N LYS A 93 0.51 11.75 3.46
CA LYS A 93 0.94 12.73 4.47
C LYS A 93 1.93 13.76 3.93
N PRO A 94 2.99 13.41 3.17
CA PRO A 94 3.92 14.40 2.63
C PRO A 94 3.22 15.56 1.91
N PHE A 95 2.21 15.29 1.08
CA PHE A 95 1.46 16.32 0.34
C PHE A 95 0.62 17.24 1.23
N LEU A 96 0.07 16.71 2.33
CA LEU A 96 -0.63 17.55 3.30
C LEU A 96 0.36 18.44 4.06
N TYR A 97 1.55 17.92 4.35
CA TYR A 97 2.59 18.65 5.06
C TYR A 97 3.19 19.75 4.19
N THR A 98 3.37 19.52 2.88
CA THR A 98 3.78 20.60 1.95
C THR A 98 2.72 21.70 1.90
N ALA A 99 1.42 21.35 1.83
CA ALA A 99 0.34 22.34 1.89
C ALA A 99 0.34 23.17 3.18
N ALA A 100 0.75 22.56 4.30
CA ALA A 100 0.90 23.27 5.56
C ALA A 100 2.14 24.18 5.57
N MET A 101 3.22 23.75 4.91
CA MET A 101 4.42 24.57 4.76
C MET A 101 4.18 25.79 3.86
N ASP A 102 3.41 25.63 2.78
CA ASP A 102 2.97 26.73 1.91
C ASP A 102 2.13 27.78 2.66
N LYS A 103 1.52 27.37 3.78
CA LYS A 103 0.74 28.21 4.70
C LYS A 103 1.59 28.91 5.76
N GLY A 104 2.92 28.76 5.72
CA GLY A 104 3.86 29.39 6.65
C GLY A 104 4.27 28.52 7.83
N LEU A 105 3.87 27.24 7.89
CA LEU A 105 4.45 26.32 8.87
C LEU A 105 5.86 25.93 8.45
N THR A 106 6.74 25.73 9.41
CA THR A 106 8.10 25.24 9.18
C THR A 106 8.24 23.82 9.73
N LEU A 107 9.31 23.14 9.34
CA LEU A 107 9.66 21.83 9.90
C LEU A 107 9.86 21.86 11.43
N ALA A 108 10.09 23.05 11.99
CA ALA A 108 10.22 23.30 13.43
C ALA A 108 8.91 23.70 14.13
N SER A 109 7.83 23.99 13.39
CA SER A 109 6.53 24.33 13.97
C SER A 109 6.04 23.24 14.92
N MET A 110 5.56 23.65 16.08
CA MET A 110 5.07 22.74 17.12
C MET A 110 3.61 22.39 16.89
N LEU A 111 3.29 21.10 16.99
CA LEU A 111 1.96 20.55 16.87
C LEU A 111 1.72 19.57 18.01
N ASN A 112 0.53 19.61 18.58
CA ASN A 112 0.17 18.68 19.63
C ASN A 112 -0.12 17.30 19.02
N ASP A 113 0.39 16.24 19.63
CA ASP A 113 0.08 14.83 19.41
C ASP A 113 -0.62 14.29 20.66
N VAL A 114 -1.80 14.84 20.97
CA VAL A 114 -2.69 14.39 22.05
C VAL A 114 -4.02 13.91 21.47
N PRO A 115 -4.78 13.02 22.14
CA PRO A 115 -6.06 12.51 21.64
C PRO A 115 -7.02 13.61 21.11
N ILE A 116 -7.81 13.27 20.11
CA ILE A 116 -8.88 14.13 19.58
C ILE A 116 -10.17 13.35 19.68
N SER A 117 -11.21 13.95 20.27
CA SER A 117 -12.59 13.49 20.12
C SER A 117 -13.41 14.57 19.43
N ARG A 118 -14.35 14.15 18.59
CA ARG A 118 -15.37 15.02 18.02
C ARG A 118 -16.66 14.22 17.85
N TRP A 119 -17.76 14.76 18.35
CA TRP A 119 -19.08 14.22 18.05
C TRP A 119 -19.34 14.22 16.54
N ASP A 120 -19.65 13.05 15.99
CA ASP A 120 -20.07 12.87 14.61
C ASP A 120 -21.54 12.43 14.58
N ALA A 121 -22.43 13.41 14.44
CA ALA A 121 -23.87 13.19 14.38
C ALA A 121 -24.29 12.25 13.23
N GLY A 122 -23.47 12.12 12.18
CA GLY A 122 -23.73 11.21 11.06
C GLY A 122 -23.27 9.77 11.29
N ALA A 123 -22.50 9.51 12.35
CA ALA A 123 -21.98 8.18 12.71
C ALA A 123 -22.55 7.64 14.04
N GLY A 124 -23.37 8.42 14.74
CA GLY A 124 -23.97 8.05 16.02
C GLY A 124 -22.97 7.82 17.16
N SER A 125 -21.71 8.24 16.97
CA SER A 125 -20.61 8.03 17.92
C SER A 125 -19.52 9.07 17.73
N ASP A 126 -18.69 9.23 18.75
CA ASP A 126 -17.53 10.11 18.71
C ASP A 126 -16.47 9.61 17.70
N TRP A 127 -16.08 10.47 16.77
CA TRP A 127 -14.94 10.21 15.89
C TRP A 127 -13.62 10.48 16.64
N GLN A 128 -12.91 9.40 16.99
CA GLN A 128 -11.65 9.43 17.73
C GLN A 128 -10.51 8.78 16.93
N PRO A 129 -9.81 9.54 16.06
CA PRO A 129 -8.68 9.00 15.31
C PRO A 129 -7.52 8.62 16.24
N LYS A 130 -6.96 7.44 16.05
CA LYS A 130 -5.83 6.91 16.84
C LYS A 130 -4.55 6.86 16.02
N ASN A 131 -3.41 7.03 16.69
CA ASN A 131 -2.09 6.71 16.11
C ASN A 131 -1.91 5.18 15.99
N SER A 132 -0.93 4.76 15.19
CA SER A 132 -0.51 3.36 15.10
C SER A 132 0.99 3.28 15.37
N PRO A 133 1.43 2.80 16.57
CA PRO A 133 0.61 2.42 17.72
C PRO A 133 -0.10 3.62 18.40
N PRO A 134 -1.08 3.41 19.29
CA PRO A 134 -1.87 4.48 19.93
C PRO A 134 -1.10 5.19 21.05
N GLN A 135 0.07 5.74 20.72
CA GLN A 135 0.95 6.47 21.62
C GLN A 135 0.97 7.95 21.26
N TYR A 136 1.04 8.79 22.28
CA TYR A 136 0.91 10.23 22.19
C TYR A 136 2.15 10.90 22.77
N ALA A 137 2.79 11.75 21.98
CA ALA A 137 4.05 12.39 22.36
C ALA A 137 3.87 13.82 22.89
N GLY A 138 2.62 14.32 22.99
CA GLY A 138 2.40 15.72 23.38
C GLY A 138 2.86 16.68 22.28
N PRO A 139 3.38 17.88 22.62
CA PRO A 139 3.90 18.83 21.64
C PRO A 139 5.12 18.26 20.89
N ILE A 140 5.02 18.11 19.58
CA ILE A 140 6.11 17.64 18.71
C ILE A 140 6.30 18.56 17.50
N ARG A 141 7.50 18.56 16.93
CA ARG A 141 7.80 19.32 15.71
C ARG A 141 7.12 18.70 14.49
N LEU A 142 6.78 19.53 13.50
CA LEU A 142 6.19 19.11 12.22
C LEU A 142 7.00 17.98 11.57
N ARG A 143 8.33 18.10 11.48
CA ARG A 143 9.20 17.05 10.94
C ARG A 143 9.06 15.70 11.65
N GLN A 144 8.89 15.72 12.97
CA GLN A 144 8.74 14.51 13.78
C GLN A 144 7.35 13.90 13.58
N GLY A 145 6.31 14.74 13.46
CA GLY A 145 4.96 14.30 13.11
C GLY A 145 4.92 13.54 11.78
N LEU A 146 5.63 14.02 10.75
CA LEU A 146 5.75 13.32 9.48
C LEU A 146 6.60 12.05 9.60
N GLY A 147 7.79 12.16 10.20
CA GLY A 147 8.73 11.04 10.32
C GLY A 147 8.18 9.86 11.13
N GLN A 148 7.39 10.14 12.17
CA GLN A 148 6.69 9.13 12.97
C GLN A 148 5.29 8.81 12.43
N SER A 149 4.89 9.42 11.31
CA SER A 149 3.59 9.21 10.66
C SER A 149 2.41 9.37 11.63
N LYS A 150 2.43 10.40 12.49
CA LYS A 150 1.39 10.62 13.51
C LYS A 150 0.05 10.99 12.85
N ASN A 151 -0.96 10.14 13.04
CA ASN A 151 -2.30 10.31 12.46
C ASN A 151 -3.00 11.53 13.05
N VAL A 152 -2.86 11.73 14.35
CA VAL A 152 -3.56 12.82 15.03
C VAL A 152 -2.99 14.19 14.64
N VAL A 153 -1.67 14.27 14.44
CA VAL A 153 -1.01 15.47 13.91
C VAL A 153 -1.48 15.79 12.49
N MET A 154 -1.62 14.78 11.62
CA MET A 154 -2.20 14.93 10.28
C MET A 154 -3.62 15.51 10.33
N VAL A 155 -4.46 15.05 11.25
CA VAL A 155 -5.82 15.58 11.44
C VAL A 155 -5.79 17.06 11.88
N ARG A 156 -4.89 17.44 12.79
CA ARG A 156 -4.73 18.85 13.21
C ARG A 156 -4.25 19.74 12.07
N LEU A 157 -3.26 19.28 11.31
CA LEU A 157 -2.77 19.99 10.12
C LEU A 157 -3.87 20.22 9.10
N ARG A 158 -4.67 19.19 8.80
CA ARG A 158 -5.82 19.33 7.89
C ARG A 158 -6.81 20.38 8.39
N LYS A 159 -7.08 20.42 9.70
CA LYS A 159 -7.97 21.41 10.30
C LYS A 159 -7.40 22.83 10.20
N GLN A 160 -6.10 23.01 10.49
CA GLN A 160 -5.42 24.31 10.39
C GLN A 160 -5.34 24.82 8.94
N CYS A 161 -5.07 23.95 7.97
CA CYS A 161 -5.01 24.31 6.55
C CYS A 161 -6.40 24.55 5.94
N GLY A 162 -7.43 23.92 6.50
CA GLY A 162 -8.81 24.04 6.04
C GLY A 162 -8.96 23.61 4.58
N ARG A 163 -9.67 24.42 3.79
CA ARG A 163 -9.94 24.17 2.36
C ARG A 163 -8.64 23.99 1.54
N TRP A 164 -7.56 24.65 1.92
CA TRP A 164 -6.28 24.63 1.18
C TRP A 164 -5.66 23.24 1.11
N ALA A 165 -5.79 22.44 2.17
CA ALA A 165 -5.37 21.04 2.16
C ALA A 165 -6.11 20.25 1.07
N SER A 166 -7.44 20.41 1.00
CA SER A 166 -8.25 19.74 0.00
C SER A 166 -7.92 20.19 -1.42
N THR A 167 -7.72 21.50 -1.63
CA THR A 167 -7.36 22.03 -2.96
C THR A 167 -5.99 21.54 -3.41
N THR A 168 -4.99 21.52 -2.53
CA THR A 168 -3.64 21.04 -2.88
C THR A 168 -3.68 19.57 -3.28
N LEU A 169 -4.37 18.73 -2.50
CA LEU A 169 -4.55 17.32 -2.81
C LEU A 169 -5.33 17.13 -4.13
N GLN A 170 -6.37 17.93 -4.36
CA GLN A 170 -7.14 17.87 -5.61
C GLN A 170 -6.27 18.25 -6.82
N ASN A 171 -5.42 19.28 -6.69
CA ASN A 171 -4.52 19.70 -7.75
C ASN A 171 -3.49 18.62 -8.09
N ILE A 172 -2.95 17.93 -7.08
CA ILE A 172 -2.04 16.79 -7.29
C ILE A 172 -2.76 15.65 -8.02
N CYS A 173 -3.98 15.31 -7.60
CA CYS A 173 -4.79 14.29 -8.28
C CYS A 173 -5.12 14.70 -9.73
N ASN A 174 -5.46 15.97 -9.97
CA ASN A 174 -5.83 16.48 -11.29
C ASN A 174 -4.62 16.61 -12.24
N ALA A 175 -3.44 16.97 -11.72
CA ALA A 175 -2.20 17.01 -12.49
C ALA A 175 -1.72 15.61 -12.92
N SER A 176 -2.24 14.56 -12.27
CA SER A 176 -2.09 13.16 -12.70
C SER A 176 -3.09 12.78 -13.80
N ALA A 177 -4.31 13.34 -13.79
CA ALA A 177 -5.36 13.02 -14.77
C ALA A 177 -5.19 13.76 -16.11
N SER A 178 -4.62 14.98 -16.12
CA SER A 178 -4.43 15.76 -17.35
C SER A 178 -3.34 15.22 -18.29
N ARG A 179 -2.38 14.43 -17.77
CA ARG A 179 -1.27 13.85 -18.53
C ARG A 179 -1.57 12.52 -19.22
N HIS A 180 -2.74 11.92 -18.98
CA HIS A 180 -3.15 10.66 -19.60
C HIS A 180 -3.81 10.81 -20.99
N LYS A 181 -3.90 12.02 -21.55
CA LYS A 181 -4.61 12.27 -22.82
C LYS A 181 -3.80 12.00 -24.11
N THR A 182 -2.53 11.61 -24.04
CA THR A 182 -1.64 11.57 -25.22
C THR A 182 -1.18 10.19 -25.70
N LEU A 183 -1.83 9.09 -25.31
CA LEU A 183 -1.60 7.77 -25.92
C LEU A 183 -2.94 7.18 -26.43
N SER A 184 -3.30 7.57 -27.66
CA SER A 184 -4.22 7.01 -28.69
C SER A 184 -5.27 5.94 -28.26
N THR A 185 -6.58 6.05 -28.48
CA THR A 185 -7.35 6.14 -29.77
C THR A 185 -8.84 6.48 -29.48
N PRO A 186 -9.65 6.91 -30.48
CA PRO A 186 -10.97 7.48 -30.24
C PRO A 186 -12.03 6.38 -30.08
N ASN A 187 -12.60 6.23 -28.89
CA ASN A 187 -13.95 5.72 -28.77
C ASN A 187 -14.67 6.37 -27.59
N ARG A 188 -15.88 6.83 -27.90
CA ARG A 188 -16.82 7.56 -27.05
C ARG A 188 -16.92 6.95 -25.64
N TRP A 189 -16.46 7.69 -24.65
CA TRP A 189 -16.95 7.58 -23.28
C TRP A 189 -17.33 8.96 -22.79
N ARG A 190 -18.64 9.24 -22.82
CA ARG A 190 -19.24 10.38 -22.11
C ARG A 190 -19.04 10.15 -20.62
N TRP A 191 -18.50 11.14 -19.93
CA TRP A 191 -18.48 11.15 -18.47
C TRP A 191 -19.92 11.17 -17.97
N VAL A 192 -20.38 10.08 -17.35
CA VAL A 192 -21.52 10.15 -16.44
C VAL A 192 -21.00 10.81 -15.18
N GLN A 193 -21.35 12.08 -15.04
CA GLN A 193 -21.10 12.89 -13.86
C GLN A 193 -21.95 12.29 -12.72
N LEU A 194 -21.34 11.47 -11.86
CA LEU A 194 -22.01 11.01 -10.64
C LEU A 194 -22.20 12.22 -9.72
N PRO A 195 -23.45 12.57 -9.34
CA PRO A 195 -23.68 13.64 -8.39
C PRO A 195 -23.49 13.09 -6.97
N SER A 196 -22.33 13.31 -6.35
CA SER A 196 -22.27 13.61 -4.91
C SER A 196 -20.86 13.98 -4.44
N PRO A 197 -20.72 15.05 -3.63
CA PRO A 197 -19.48 15.37 -2.93
C PRO A 197 -19.46 14.59 -1.61
N GLN A 198 -19.15 13.30 -1.64
CA GLN A 198 -18.89 12.53 -0.41
C GLN A 198 -17.57 11.77 -0.52
N CYS A 199 -16.46 12.50 -0.49
CA CYS A 199 -15.19 11.96 0.02
C CYS A 199 -15.33 11.69 1.52
N ARG A 200 -15.94 10.55 1.89
CA ARG A 200 -15.91 10.04 3.26
C ARG A 200 -14.53 9.45 3.54
N TRP A 201 -13.70 10.21 4.23
CA TRP A 201 -12.47 9.71 4.85
C TRP A 201 -12.83 8.78 6.02
N ARG A 202 -12.98 7.47 5.80
CA ARG A 202 -12.93 6.50 6.90
C ARG A 202 -11.46 6.14 7.15
N ALA A 203 -10.98 6.44 8.36
CA ALA A 203 -9.65 6.02 8.81
C ALA A 203 -9.67 4.50 9.03
N ALA A 204 -9.04 3.75 8.12
CA ALA A 204 -8.78 2.32 8.32
C ALA A 204 -7.44 2.15 9.05
N THR A 205 -7.49 1.82 10.34
CA THR A 205 -6.35 1.26 11.07
C THR A 205 -6.20 -0.21 10.65
N ARG A 206 -5.23 -0.52 9.78
CA ARG A 206 -4.69 -1.88 9.64
C ARG A 206 -3.17 -1.81 9.64
N SER A 207 -2.58 -2.51 10.60
CA SER A 207 -1.15 -2.66 10.79
C SER A 207 -0.55 -3.46 9.64
N TRP A 208 0.40 -2.88 8.93
CA TRP A 208 1.29 -3.62 8.02
C TRP A 208 2.54 -4.00 8.80
N ARG A 209 2.60 -5.24 9.31
CA ARG A 209 3.84 -5.86 9.83
C ARG A 209 3.92 -7.29 9.34
N THR A 210 4.42 -7.47 8.12
CA THR A 210 5.28 -8.58 7.63
C THR A 210 5.20 -8.63 6.10
N ALA A 211 6.07 -7.90 5.41
CA ALA A 211 6.33 -8.12 3.98
C ALA A 211 7.77 -7.73 3.55
N ALA A 212 8.65 -7.42 4.50
CA ALA A 212 9.93 -6.76 4.22
C ALA A 212 11.14 -7.69 4.05
N SER A 213 11.00 -9.03 4.07
CA SER A 213 12.17 -9.93 4.02
C SER A 213 12.38 -10.68 2.69
N TRP A 214 11.64 -10.38 1.62
CA TRP A 214 11.68 -11.19 0.38
C TRP A 214 12.19 -10.46 -0.89
N TRP A 215 12.58 -9.19 -0.80
CA TRP A 215 12.77 -8.34 -1.99
C TRP A 215 14.21 -7.88 -2.28
N THR A 216 15.23 -8.66 -1.90
CA THR A 216 16.64 -8.37 -2.24
C THR A 216 17.25 -9.24 -3.33
N ARG A 217 16.48 -10.07 -4.06
CA ARG A 217 16.98 -10.72 -5.28
C ARG A 217 15.98 -10.54 -6.41
N GLY A 218 16.38 -9.77 -7.41
CA GLY A 218 15.66 -9.63 -8.66
C GLY A 218 15.56 -10.96 -9.42
N LEU A 219 14.79 -10.90 -10.51
CA LEU A 219 14.39 -11.96 -11.44
C LEU A 219 13.06 -12.62 -11.08
N SER A 220 12.14 -12.50 -12.04
CA SER A 220 10.98 -13.39 -12.22
C SER A 220 11.36 -14.81 -11.83
N ALA A 221 10.95 -15.27 -10.64
CA ALA A 221 11.14 -16.66 -10.25
C ALA A 221 10.31 -17.50 -11.21
N LYS A 222 10.95 -18.13 -12.19
CA LYS A 222 10.29 -19.08 -13.09
C LYS A 222 9.87 -20.27 -12.24
N LEU A 223 8.62 -20.27 -11.81
CA LEU A 223 8.00 -21.41 -11.17
C LEU A 223 7.78 -22.47 -12.25
N LYS A 224 8.21 -23.70 -11.95
CA LYS A 224 7.96 -24.85 -12.81
C LYS A 224 6.92 -25.74 -12.14
N THR A 225 5.91 -26.15 -12.91
CA THR A 225 4.93 -27.14 -12.48
C THR A 225 5.50 -28.54 -12.63
N ILE A 226 5.44 -29.36 -11.57
CA ILE A 226 5.75 -30.79 -11.62
C ILE A 226 4.70 -31.59 -10.82
N ARG A 227 4.66 -32.92 -11.00
CA ARG A 227 3.90 -33.80 -10.11
C ARG A 227 4.81 -34.30 -8.99
N ALA A 228 4.30 -34.29 -7.76
CA ALA A 228 4.97 -34.89 -6.62
C ALA A 228 5.06 -36.41 -6.80
N ALA A 229 6.29 -36.94 -6.74
CA ALA A 229 6.58 -38.38 -6.74
C ALA A 229 6.58 -38.89 -5.29
#